data_AF-A0A1V3ZY28-F1
#
_entry.id   AF-A0A1V3ZY28-F1
#
_cell.length_a   1.000
_cell.length_b   1.000
_cell.length_c   1.000
_cell.angle_alpha   90.00
_cell.angle_beta   90.00
_cell.angle_gamma   90.00
#
_symmetry.space_group_name_H-M   'P 1'
#
loop_
_entity.id
_entity.type
_entity.pdbx_description
1 polymer ?
#
loop_
_entity_poly.entity_id
_entity_poly.type
_entity_poly.pdbx_seq_one_letter_code
_entity_poly.pdbx_strand_id
1 'polypeptide(L)'
;MLKVKRAHVTVAASVALALAAGGAIATATERGSRAPAAVPVAVAPYARAAGIVDSAGNMSRAKGISSVKRVSKGRYCVKVSASGFDVRTAVPQVSLGITKDLNVAIEVSRGLQSACGNDTKSLFVRTIRNNLVNDEPFAVTIA
;
A
#
# COMPACT_ATOMS: atom_id res chain seq x y z
N MET A 1 28.53 -44.75 -28.43
CA MET A 1 28.54 -44.21 -29.81
C MET A 1 27.68 -42.95 -29.83
N LEU A 2 28.29 -41.85 -30.25
CA LEU A 2 27.84 -40.45 -30.17
C LEU A 2 26.93 -40.07 -31.35
N LYS A 3 25.96 -39.18 -31.15
CA LYS A 3 25.57 -38.16 -32.16
C LYS A 3 24.81 -37.00 -31.50
N VAL A 4 25.56 -35.98 -31.11
CA VAL A 4 25.05 -34.66 -30.71
C VAL A 4 24.92 -33.81 -31.98
N LYS A 5 23.74 -33.23 -32.24
CA LYS A 5 23.57 -32.17 -33.26
C LYS A 5 23.52 -30.81 -32.57
N ARG A 6 24.61 -30.06 -32.68
CA ARG A 6 24.68 -28.63 -32.33
C ARG A 6 24.22 -27.83 -33.56
N ALA A 7 23.24 -26.97 -33.40
CA ALA A 7 22.87 -26.00 -34.42
C ALA A 7 23.67 -24.71 -34.19
N HIS A 8 24.52 -24.40 -35.17
CA HIS A 8 25.24 -23.14 -35.28
C HIS A 8 24.29 -22.07 -35.85
N VAL A 9 24.16 -20.93 -35.16
CA VAL A 9 23.63 -19.71 -35.78
C VAL A 9 24.72 -18.66 -35.67
N THR A 10 25.39 -18.42 -36.79
CA THR A 10 26.43 -17.41 -36.97
C THR A 10 25.87 -16.21 -37.73
N VAL A 11 26.08 -15.04 -37.14
CA VAL A 11 26.53 -13.77 -37.74
C VAL A 11 25.61 -13.08 -38.76
N ALA A 12 25.18 -11.86 -38.40
CA ALA A 12 25.23 -10.73 -39.31
C ALA A 12 25.62 -9.47 -38.54
N ALA A 13 26.86 -9.03 -38.75
CA ALA A 13 27.36 -7.71 -38.40
C ALA A 13 26.74 -6.68 -39.34
N SER A 14 26.33 -5.53 -38.82
CA SER A 14 26.15 -4.31 -39.62
C SER A 14 26.36 -3.11 -38.71
N VAL A 15 27.57 -2.57 -38.78
CA VAL A 15 27.91 -1.22 -38.31
C VAL A 15 27.37 -0.24 -39.34
N ALA A 16 26.51 0.68 -38.91
CA ALA A 16 26.25 1.92 -39.66
C ALA A 16 26.30 3.08 -38.66
N LEU A 17 27.44 3.76 -38.70
CA LEU A 17 27.75 4.98 -37.98
C LEU A 17 27.12 6.14 -38.76
N ALA A 18 26.04 6.74 -38.25
CA ALA A 18 25.47 7.97 -38.80
C ALA A 18 25.57 9.08 -37.74
N LEU A 19 26.66 9.85 -37.81
CA LEU A 19 26.76 11.16 -37.18
C LEU A 19 25.85 12.12 -37.96
N ALA A 20 24.67 12.42 -37.43
CA ALA A 20 23.89 13.57 -37.83
C ALA A 20 23.81 14.54 -36.66
N ALA A 21 24.60 15.61 -36.74
CA ALA A 21 24.47 16.79 -35.90
C ALA A 21 23.09 17.42 -36.12
N GLY A 22 22.25 17.34 -35.10
CA GLY A 22 20.95 18.01 -35.06
C GLY A 22 20.57 18.19 -33.59
N GLY A 23 20.60 19.43 -33.13
CA GLY A 23 20.42 19.79 -31.72
C GLY A 23 19.10 19.26 -31.16
N ALA A 24 19.19 18.23 -30.31
CA ALA A 24 18.11 17.84 -29.43
C ALA A 24 18.11 18.84 -28.27
N ILE A 25 17.19 19.80 -28.32
CA ILE A 25 16.83 20.63 -27.17
C ILE A 25 16.37 19.63 -26.11
N ALA A 26 17.21 19.42 -25.09
CA ALA A 26 16.85 18.64 -23.91
C ALA A 26 15.71 19.39 -23.21
N THR A 27 14.47 19.06 -23.56
CA THR A 27 13.31 19.42 -22.75
C THR A 27 13.44 18.62 -21.46
N ALA A 28 14.16 19.21 -20.50
CA ALA A 28 14.13 18.81 -19.12
C ALA A 28 12.66 18.89 -18.70
N THR A 29 11.97 17.76 -18.76
CA THR A 29 10.68 17.60 -18.13
C THR A 29 10.98 17.69 -16.64
N GLU A 30 10.85 18.89 -16.10
CA GLU A 30 10.80 19.14 -14.68
C GLU A 30 9.69 18.24 -14.13
N ARG A 31 10.08 17.05 -13.66
CA ARG A 31 9.25 16.26 -12.75
C ARG A 31 9.18 17.09 -11.49
N GLY A 32 8.31 18.09 -11.50
CA GLY A 32 7.91 18.84 -10.33
C GLY A 32 7.50 17.81 -9.31
N SER A 33 8.36 17.61 -8.32
CA SER A 33 8.13 16.70 -7.21
C SER A 33 7.05 17.35 -6.36
N ARG A 34 5.80 17.21 -6.81
CA ARG A 34 4.64 17.74 -6.10
C ARG A 34 4.62 17.00 -4.77
N ALA A 35 4.90 17.73 -3.69
CA ALA A 35 4.78 17.20 -2.35
C ALA A 35 3.38 16.57 -2.22
N PRO A 36 3.27 15.35 -1.67
CA PRO A 36 1.98 14.70 -1.52
C PRO A 36 1.05 15.61 -0.72
N ALA A 37 -0.16 15.80 -1.23
CA ALA A 37 -1.17 16.60 -0.55
C ALA A 37 -1.40 16.01 0.85
N ALA A 38 -1.41 16.87 1.87
CA ALA A 38 -1.65 16.44 3.24
C ALA A 38 -3.02 15.76 3.35
N VAL A 39 -3.08 14.63 4.06
CA VAL A 39 -4.33 13.92 4.32
C VAL A 39 -5.23 14.82 5.17
N PRO A 40 -6.49 15.06 4.76
CA PRO A 40 -7.43 15.85 5.55
C PRO A 40 -7.62 15.31 6.97
N VAL A 41 -7.79 16.21 7.94
CA VAL A 41 -7.96 15.82 9.35
C VAL A 41 -9.32 15.14 9.55
N ALA A 42 -9.34 14.04 10.30
CA ALA A 42 -10.57 13.38 10.74
C ALA A 42 -11.14 14.06 11.99
N VAL A 43 -12.45 14.31 12.02
CA VAL A 43 -13.16 14.81 13.20
C VAL A 43 -13.63 13.63 14.05
N ALA A 44 -12.89 13.34 15.12
CA ALA A 44 -13.22 12.31 16.08
C ALA A 44 -12.81 12.78 17.49
N PRO A 45 -13.70 13.49 18.22
CA PRO A 45 -13.33 14.24 19.43
C PRO A 45 -12.62 13.40 20.49
N TYR A 46 -13.16 12.22 20.77
CA TYR A 46 -12.67 11.33 21.82
C TYR A 46 -11.71 10.24 21.34
N ALA A 47 -11.52 10.10 20.03
CA ALA A 47 -10.59 9.11 19.50
C ALA A 47 -9.16 9.66 19.53
N ARG A 48 -8.23 8.85 20.07
CA ARG A 48 -6.79 9.07 19.94
C ARG A 48 -6.31 8.94 18.50
N ALA A 49 -6.87 7.98 17.77
CA ALA A 49 -6.64 7.85 16.34
C ALA A 49 -7.91 7.46 15.59
N ALA A 50 -8.09 8.00 14.40
CA ALA A 50 -9.19 7.65 13.52
C ALA A 50 -8.77 7.83 12.06
N GLY A 51 -9.34 7.04 11.16
CA GLY A 51 -9.11 7.24 9.73
C GLY A 51 -10.09 6.47 8.86
N ILE A 52 -10.25 6.96 7.63
CA ILE A 52 -11.02 6.30 6.57
C ILE A 52 -10.04 5.90 5.49
N VAL A 53 -10.02 4.61 5.17
CA VAL A 53 -9.07 3.98 4.25
C VAL A 53 -9.84 3.45 3.05
N ASP A 54 -9.39 3.77 1.84
CA ASP A 54 -9.94 3.20 0.60
C ASP A 54 -9.40 1.78 0.32
N SER A 55 -9.93 1.12 -0.70
CA SER A 55 -9.49 -0.23 -1.07
C SER A 55 -8.02 -0.30 -1.52
N ALA A 56 -7.45 0.79 -2.03
CA ALA A 56 -6.03 0.85 -2.38
C ALA A 56 -5.11 1.02 -1.16
N GLY A 57 -5.67 1.35 0.01
CA GLY A 57 -4.94 1.64 1.24
C GLY A 57 -4.59 3.11 1.42
N ASN A 58 -5.18 4.02 0.65
CA ASN A 58 -5.01 5.46 0.86
C ASN A 58 -5.97 5.96 1.92
N MET A 59 -5.52 6.95 2.69
CA MET A 59 -6.36 7.61 3.70
C MET A 59 -7.07 8.81 3.08
N SER A 60 -8.41 8.86 3.18
CA SER A 60 -9.18 10.05 2.78
C SER A 60 -9.32 11.05 3.92
N ARG A 61 -9.27 10.57 5.17
CA ARG A 61 -9.20 11.39 6.39
C ARG A 61 -8.39 10.64 7.46
N ALA A 62 -7.64 11.38 8.27
CA ALA A 62 -6.87 10.79 9.37
C ALA A 62 -6.71 11.73 10.57
N LYS A 63 -6.67 11.15 11.77
CA LYS A 63 -6.23 11.76 13.04
C LYS A 63 -5.40 10.70 13.75
N GLY A 64 -4.21 11.04 14.24
CA GLY A 64 -3.37 10.10 15.01
C GLY A 64 -2.90 8.85 14.26
N ILE A 65 -3.07 8.80 12.92
CA ILE A 65 -2.53 7.76 12.03
C ILE A 65 -1.49 8.43 11.14
N SER A 66 -0.29 7.85 11.09
CA SER A 66 0.84 8.35 10.29
C SER A 66 0.87 7.81 8.86
N SER A 67 0.48 6.56 8.67
CA SER A 67 0.46 5.92 7.35
C SER A 67 -0.41 4.68 7.36
N VAL A 68 -0.88 4.30 6.17
CA VAL A 68 -1.45 3.00 5.90
C VAL A 68 -0.67 2.38 4.74
N LYS A 69 -0.21 1.15 4.92
CA LYS A 69 0.52 0.40 3.89
C LYS A 69 -0.27 -0.85 3.55
N ARG A 70 -0.70 -0.96 2.29
CA ARG A 70 -1.18 -2.22 1.73
C ARG A 70 0.02 -3.14 1.50
N VAL A 71 0.13 -4.20 2.30
CA VAL A 71 1.27 -5.15 2.24
C VAL A 71 1.03 -6.29 1.27
N SER A 72 -0.23 -6.64 1.06
CA SER A 72 -0.70 -7.50 -0.03
C SER A 72 -2.18 -7.20 -0.27
N LYS A 73 -2.78 -7.85 -1.27
CA LYS A 73 -4.24 -7.82 -1.46
C LYS A 73 -4.95 -8.10 -0.13
N GLY A 74 -5.91 -7.25 0.22
CA GLY A 74 -6.77 -7.28 1.42
C GLY A 74 -6.02 -7.30 2.75
N ARG A 75 -4.75 -6.87 2.80
CA ARG A 75 -3.95 -6.84 4.03
C ARG A 75 -3.25 -5.50 4.18
N TYR A 76 -3.48 -4.84 5.31
CA TYR A 76 -3.03 -3.48 5.56
C TYR A 76 -2.34 -3.37 6.92
N CYS A 77 -1.29 -2.57 6.97
CA CYS A 77 -0.64 -2.14 8.20
C CYS A 77 -0.95 -0.66 8.42
N VAL A 78 -1.70 -0.35 9.47
CA VAL A 78 -2.10 1.00 9.86
C VAL A 78 -1.16 1.47 10.96
N LYS A 79 -0.26 2.41 10.65
CA LYS A 79 0.73 2.90 11.61
C LYS A 79 0.18 4.09 12.39
N VAL A 80 -0.02 3.91 13.68
CA VAL A 80 -0.63 4.87 14.60
C VAL A 80 0.46 5.76 15.20
N SER A 81 0.31 7.07 15.05
CA SER A 81 1.17 8.09 15.67
C SER A 81 0.67 8.60 17.01
N ALA A 82 -0.56 8.24 17.41
CA ALA A 82 -1.11 8.61 18.70
C ALA A 82 -0.20 8.17 19.86
N SER A 83 0.08 9.10 20.78
CA SER A 83 0.92 8.86 21.95
C SER A 83 0.34 7.74 22.82
N GLY A 84 1.20 6.84 23.31
CA GLY A 84 0.79 5.74 24.18
C GLY A 84 0.06 4.58 23.50
N PHE A 85 -0.11 4.60 22.17
CA PHE A 85 -0.64 3.44 21.45
C PHE A 85 0.36 2.27 21.49
N ASP A 86 -0.11 1.07 21.83
CA ASP A 86 0.60 -0.20 21.62
C ASP A 86 -0.45 -1.22 21.18
N VAL A 87 -0.25 -1.87 20.03
CA VAL A 87 -1.22 -2.81 19.46
C VAL A 87 -1.57 -3.96 20.41
N ARG A 88 -0.69 -4.31 21.35
CA ARG A 88 -0.87 -5.39 22.32
C ARG A 88 -1.85 -5.04 23.45
N THR A 89 -2.04 -3.75 23.73
CA THR A 89 -2.89 -3.26 24.82
C THR A 89 -4.05 -2.41 24.33
N ALA A 90 -4.01 -1.95 23.08
CA ALA A 90 -5.07 -1.16 22.48
C ALA A 90 -6.32 -2.00 22.19
N VAL A 91 -7.48 -1.32 22.17
CA VAL A 91 -8.76 -1.89 21.75
C VAL A 91 -9.22 -1.18 20.47
N PRO A 92 -8.63 -1.52 19.31
CA PRO A 92 -9.00 -0.91 18.05
C PRO A 92 -10.41 -1.35 17.63
N GLN A 93 -11.17 -0.42 17.07
CA GLN A 93 -12.43 -0.69 16.38
C GLN A 93 -12.19 -0.46 14.89
N VAL A 94 -12.56 -1.45 14.07
CA VAL A 94 -12.43 -1.35 12.61
C VAL A 94 -13.73 -1.84 12.00
N SER A 95 -14.28 -1.07 11.08
CA SER A 95 -15.52 -1.39 10.37
C SER A 95 -15.31 -1.33 8.87
N LEU A 96 -16.04 -2.15 8.14
CA LEU A 96 -16.09 -2.06 6.69
C LEU A 96 -16.71 -0.73 6.26
N GLY A 97 -16.17 -0.14 5.20
CA GLY A 97 -16.79 0.97 4.52
C GLY A 97 -18.03 0.52 3.74
N ILE A 98 -18.75 1.49 3.17
CA ILE A 98 -19.88 1.18 2.27
C ILE A 98 -19.34 0.43 1.06
N THR A 99 -19.89 -0.76 0.82
CA THR A 99 -19.60 -1.60 -0.34
C THR A 99 -20.90 -2.14 -0.92
N LYS A 100 -20.92 -2.41 -2.23
CA LYS A 100 -22.07 -3.01 -2.92
C LYS A 100 -22.12 -4.52 -2.77
N ASP A 101 -21.04 -5.10 -2.25
CA ASP A 101 -20.87 -6.54 -2.14
C ASP A 101 -21.56 -7.08 -0.89
N LEU A 102 -22.37 -8.13 -1.08
CA LEU A 102 -22.88 -8.97 -0.01
C LEU A 102 -21.82 -10.07 0.21
N ASN A 103 -21.48 -10.42 1.46
CA ASN A 103 -20.37 -11.32 1.86
C ASN A 103 -18.98 -10.68 1.96
N VAL A 104 -18.91 -9.55 2.65
CA VAL A 104 -17.66 -8.92 3.09
C VAL A 104 -17.43 -9.13 4.58
N ALA A 105 -16.18 -9.33 4.97
CA ALA A 105 -15.76 -9.44 6.36
C ALA A 105 -14.46 -8.65 6.59
N ILE A 106 -14.26 -8.23 7.84
CA ILE A 106 -13.05 -7.56 8.29
C ILE A 106 -12.53 -8.24 9.55
N GLU A 107 -11.22 -8.40 9.59
CA GLU A 107 -10.50 -8.96 10.72
C GLU A 107 -9.39 -8.02 11.14
N VAL A 108 -9.13 -8.01 12.45
CA VAL A 108 -8.17 -7.12 13.07
C VAL A 108 -7.29 -7.93 14.00
N SER A 109 -5.97 -7.88 13.81
CA SER A 109 -5.05 -8.49 14.77
C SER A 109 -4.74 -7.51 15.89
N ARG A 110 -4.86 -7.98 17.14
CA ARG A 110 -4.43 -7.28 18.36
C ARG A 110 -3.02 -7.68 18.82
N GLY A 111 -2.30 -8.40 17.96
CA GLY A 111 -0.94 -8.86 18.22
C GLY A 111 0.05 -8.26 17.24
N LEU A 112 1.33 -8.45 17.52
CA LEU A 112 2.39 -8.14 16.55
C LEU A 112 2.19 -9.02 15.31
N GLN A 113 2.41 -8.44 14.14
CA GLN A 113 2.34 -9.14 12.87
C GLN A 113 3.64 -8.95 12.12
N SER A 114 4.22 -10.05 11.65
CA SER A 114 5.44 -10.05 10.85
C SER A 114 5.26 -9.27 9.54
N ALA A 115 4.06 -9.31 8.95
CA ALA A 115 3.71 -8.51 7.78
C ALA A 115 3.81 -6.99 8.02
N CYS A 116 3.68 -6.55 9.27
CA CYS A 116 3.87 -5.16 9.71
C CYS A 116 5.23 -4.97 10.42
N GLY A 117 6.20 -5.86 10.21
CA GLY A 117 7.53 -5.76 10.81
C GLY A 117 7.55 -5.93 12.33
N ASN A 118 6.53 -6.57 12.92
CA ASN A 118 6.35 -6.69 14.37
C ASN A 118 6.36 -5.34 15.11
N ASP A 119 5.94 -4.26 14.44
CA ASP A 119 5.88 -2.91 14.99
C ASP A 119 4.71 -2.75 15.98
N THR A 120 5.02 -2.37 17.22
CA THR A 120 4.02 -2.14 18.28
C THR A 120 3.07 -0.97 17.96
N LYS A 121 3.46 -0.10 17.02
CA LYS A 121 2.64 1.01 16.53
C LYS A 121 1.80 0.67 15.30
N SER A 122 1.85 -0.57 14.82
CA SER A 122 1.13 -0.98 13.61
C SER A 122 -0.02 -1.92 13.93
N LEU A 123 -1.22 -1.53 13.51
CA LEU A 123 -2.42 -2.36 13.53
C LEU A 123 -2.52 -3.12 12.21
N PHE A 124 -2.68 -4.44 12.26
CA PHE A 124 -2.92 -5.24 11.07
C PHE A 124 -4.42 -5.44 10.83
N VAL A 125 -4.85 -5.10 9.63
CA VAL A 125 -6.24 -5.24 9.16
C VAL A 125 -6.26 -6.16 7.96
N ARG A 126 -7.20 -7.11 7.96
CA ARG A 126 -7.47 -8.01 6.84
C ARG A 126 -8.92 -7.88 6.39
N THR A 127 -9.13 -7.72 5.10
CA THR A 127 -10.46 -7.65 4.49
C THR A 127 -10.70 -8.86 3.59
N ILE A 128 -11.93 -9.37 3.61
CA ILE A 128 -12.32 -10.62 2.96
C ILE A 128 -13.60 -10.36 2.16
N ARG A 129 -13.68 -10.91 0.94
CA ARG A 129 -14.89 -10.97 0.12
C ARG A 129 -15.06 -12.39 -0.41
N ASN A 130 -16.26 -12.95 -0.31
CA ASN A 130 -16.55 -14.31 -0.80
C ASN A 130 -15.51 -15.35 -0.30
N ASN A 131 -15.15 -15.28 0.99
CA ASN A 131 -14.14 -16.14 1.63
C ASN A 131 -12.71 -16.02 1.08
N LEU A 132 -12.43 -15.00 0.25
CA LEU A 132 -11.11 -14.71 -0.28
C LEU A 132 -10.62 -13.37 0.22
N VAL A 133 -9.32 -13.27 0.52
CA VAL A 133 -8.70 -12.01 0.89
C VAL A 133 -8.83 -11.02 -0.28
N ASN A 134 -9.49 -9.90 -0.04
CA ASN A 134 -9.79 -8.91 -1.06
C ASN A 134 -9.70 -7.49 -0.52
N ASP A 135 -9.40 -6.54 -1.39
CA ASP A 135 -9.28 -5.14 -1.01
C ASP A 135 -10.68 -4.54 -0.79
N GLU A 136 -10.95 -4.07 0.43
CA GLU A 136 -12.20 -3.38 0.77
C GLU A 136 -11.88 -2.08 1.50
N PRO A 137 -12.71 -1.03 1.33
CA PRO A 137 -12.59 0.18 2.14
C PRO A 137 -12.95 -0.13 3.60
N PHE A 138 -12.35 0.60 4.54
CA PHE A 138 -12.63 0.45 5.97
C PHE A 138 -12.39 1.74 6.74
N ALA A 139 -12.99 1.84 7.93
CA ALA A 139 -12.72 2.88 8.90
C ALA A 139 -12.03 2.29 10.14
N VAL A 140 -11.10 3.03 10.72
CA VAL A 140 -10.41 2.68 11.98
C VAL A 140 -10.71 3.75 13.01
N THR A 141 -10.98 3.33 14.24
CA THR A 141 -11.08 4.19 15.42
C THR A 141 -10.35 3.54 16.59
N ILE A 142 -9.57 4.32 17.32
CA ILE A 142 -8.86 3.91 18.53
C ILE A 142 -9.14 4.99 19.59
N ALA A 143 -9.75 4.57 20.70
CA ALA A 143 -10.03 5.42 21.85
C ALA A 143 -8.76 5.74 22.65
#